data_AF-A0A354F8G6-F1
#
_entry.id   AF-A0A354F8G6-F1
#
_cell.length_a   1.000
_cell.length_b   1.000
_cell.length_c   1.000
_cell.angle_alpha   90.00
_cell.angle_beta   90.00
_cell.angle_gamma   90.00
#
_symmetry.space_group_name_H-M   'P 1'
#
loop_
_entity.id
_entity.type
_entity.pdbx_description
1 polymer ?
#
loop_
_entity_poly.entity_id
_entity_poly.type
_entity_poly.pdbx_seq_one_letter_code
_entity_poly.pdbx_strand_id
1 'polypeptide(L)'
;MAKESSVAPKERVNIVYKPATGGAQAEVELPLKLLVLGDYTLRADDTPLEERKPVNIDKDNFNDVIKNQGLNLSLKVPNKLTGKEGEDI
;
A
#
# COMPACT_ATOMS: atom_id res chain seq x y z
N MET A 1 23.27 -11.32 2.45
CA MET A 1 24.36 -12.01 1.71
C MET A 1 24.24 -11.65 0.23
N ALA A 2 25.35 -11.68 -0.52
CA ALA A 2 25.60 -11.01 -1.83
C ALA A 2 26.06 -9.54 -1.72
N LYS A 3 27.29 -9.31 -1.26
CA LYS A 3 28.03 -8.03 -1.37
C LYS A 3 29.53 -8.24 -1.65
N GLU A 4 29.91 -9.31 -2.35
CA GLU A 4 31.29 -9.43 -2.83
C GLU A 4 31.34 -9.12 -4.33
N SER A 5 32.01 -8.02 -4.65
CA SER A 5 32.29 -7.57 -6.01
C SER A 5 33.10 -8.62 -6.76
N SER A 6 32.78 -8.82 -8.04
CA SER A 6 33.41 -9.79 -8.93
C SER A 6 34.93 -9.63 -8.96
N VAL A 7 35.66 -10.66 -8.51
CA VAL A 7 37.11 -10.74 -8.67
C VAL A 7 37.41 -11.39 -10.01
N ALA A 8 37.95 -10.62 -10.95
CA ALA A 8 38.38 -11.12 -12.25
C ALA A 8 39.65 -12.02 -12.13
N PRO A 9 39.88 -12.94 -13.08
CA PRO A 9 41.00 -13.88 -13.03
C PRO A 9 42.37 -13.20 -13.09
N LYS A 10 43.38 -13.92 -12.59
CA LYS A 10 44.74 -13.48 -12.24
C LYS A 10 45.47 -12.68 -13.36
N GLU A 11 45.30 -11.36 -13.38
CA GLU A 11 46.30 -10.43 -13.92
C GLU A 11 47.27 -10.00 -12.82
N ARG A 12 48.46 -9.49 -13.18
CA ARG A 12 49.54 -9.17 -12.22
C ARG A 12 49.19 -8.04 -11.24
N VAL A 13 48.13 -7.28 -11.50
CA VAL A 13 47.63 -6.21 -10.63
C VAL A 13 46.10 -6.27 -10.61
N ASN A 14 45.53 -6.49 -9.42
CA ASN A 14 44.09 -6.42 -9.20
C ASN A 14 43.78 -5.15 -8.40
N ILE A 15 43.08 -4.20 -9.03
CA ILE A 15 42.61 -2.97 -8.37
C ILE A 15 41.19 -3.21 -7.87
N VAL A 16 41.00 -3.18 -6.55
CA VAL A 16 39.69 -3.32 -5.90
C VAL A 16 39.35 -2.03 -5.18
N TYR A 17 38.22 -1.43 -5.50
CA TYR A 17 37.69 -0.29 -4.75
C TYR A 17 37.11 -0.78 -3.42
N LYS A 18 37.74 -0.37 -2.32
CA LYS A 18 37.22 -0.59 -0.96
C LYS A 18 36.80 0.77 -0.40
N PRO A 19 35.49 1.02 -0.19
CA PRO A 19 35.05 2.27 0.44
C PRO A 19 35.59 2.33 1.87
N ALA A 20 36.20 3.47 2.23
CA ALA A 20 36.77 3.69 3.55
C ALA A 20 35.66 4.06 4.56
N THR A 21 34.85 3.07 4.97
CA THR A 21 33.75 3.29 5.92
C THR A 21 34.18 3.32 7.39
N GLY A 22 35.47 3.15 7.68
CA GLY A 22 36.03 3.31 9.04
C GLY A 22 35.43 2.38 10.12
N GLY A 23 34.78 1.28 9.72
CA GLY A 23 34.06 0.40 10.64
C GLY A 23 32.65 0.87 11.03
N ALA A 24 32.13 1.93 10.41
CA ALA A 24 30.76 2.38 10.62
C ALA A 24 29.76 1.28 10.21
N GLN A 25 28.83 0.98 11.11
CA GLN A 25 27.73 0.07 10.83
C GLN A 25 26.66 0.81 10.03
N ALA A 26 26.08 0.14 9.04
CA ALA A 26 24.99 0.72 8.27
C ALA A 26 23.72 0.74 9.13
N GLU A 27 23.18 1.93 9.36
CA GLU A 27 21.85 2.10 9.95
C GLU A 27 20.80 2.15 8.83
N VAL A 28 19.62 1.61 9.10
CA VAL A 28 18.49 1.63 8.18
C VAL A 28 17.35 2.34 8.90
N GLU A 29 16.87 3.43 8.29
CA GLU A 29 15.72 4.17 8.81
C GLU A 29 14.43 3.39 8.56
N LEU A 30 13.58 3.32 9.58
CA LEU A 30 12.25 2.73 9.45
C LEU A 30 11.25 3.81 9.03
N PRO A 31 10.44 3.56 7.99
CA PRO A 31 9.42 4.51 7.58
C PRO A 31 8.29 4.59 8.61
N LEU A 32 7.74 5.78 8.80
CA LEU A 32 6.49 5.96 9.55
C LEU A 32 5.33 5.37 8.73
N LYS A 33 4.86 4.18 9.10
CA LYS A 33 3.73 3.51 8.45
C LYS A 33 2.49 3.60 9.34
N LEU A 34 1.44 4.22 8.82
CA LEU A 34 0.16 4.37 9.51
C LEU A 34 -0.84 3.31 9.05
N LEU A 35 -1.65 2.82 10.00
CA LEU A 35 -2.78 1.95 9.73
C LEU A 35 -4.07 2.72 10.01
N VAL A 36 -4.89 2.92 8.98
CA VAL A 36 -6.15 3.65 9.09
C VAL A 36 -7.30 2.66 9.07
N LEU A 37 -8.03 2.55 10.18
CA LEU A 37 -9.15 1.65 10.34
C LEU A 37 -10.47 2.42 10.19
N GLY A 38 -11.41 1.84 9.45
CA GLY A 38 -12.72 2.43 9.22
C GLY A 38 -13.61 1.49 8.42
N ASP A 39 -14.90 1.78 8.42
CA ASP A 39 -15.83 1.15 7.50
C ASP A 39 -15.76 1.87 6.16
N TYR A 40 -15.13 1.23 5.17
CA TYR A 40 -14.95 1.77 3.83
C TYR A 40 -15.96 1.22 2.81
N THR A 41 -16.75 0.21 3.18
CA THR A 41 -17.59 -0.53 2.22
C THR A 41 -19.07 -0.51 2.58
N LEU A 42 -19.43 -0.14 3.81
CA LEU A 42 -20.80 -0.16 4.35
C LEU A 42 -21.49 -1.52 4.14
N ARG A 43 -20.71 -2.61 4.09
CA ARG A 43 -21.19 -3.97 3.90
C ARG A 43 -20.70 -4.84 5.05
N ALA A 44 -21.52 -5.83 5.43
CA ALA A 44 -21.04 -6.90 6.30
C ALA A 44 -19.98 -7.72 5.54
N ASP A 45 -18.88 -8.00 6.24
CA ASP A 45 -17.81 -8.87 5.77
C ASP A 45 -17.67 -10.00 6.79
N ASP A 46 -17.95 -11.22 6.36
CA ASP A 46 -17.90 -12.42 7.20
C ASP A 46 -16.46 -12.89 7.49
N THR A 47 -15.47 -12.31 6.79
CA THR A 47 -14.05 -12.62 6.99
C THR A 47 -13.62 -12.24 8.41
N PRO A 48 -13.04 -13.16 9.20
CA PRO A 48 -12.49 -12.86 10.52
C PRO A 48 -11.45 -11.73 10.44
N LEU A 49 -11.39 -10.89 11.47
CA LEU A 49 -10.51 -9.70 11.47
C LEU A 49 -9.04 -10.05 11.24
N GLU A 50 -8.57 -11.18 11.79
CA GLU A 50 -7.19 -11.66 11.65
C GLU A 50 -6.82 -12.11 10.22
N GLU A 51 -7.83 -12.47 9.42
CA GLU A 51 -7.63 -12.87 8.02
C GLU A 51 -7.72 -11.68 7.05
N ARG A 52 -8.23 -10.52 7.51
CA ARG A 52 -8.34 -9.30 6.70
C ARG A 52 -6.96 -8.70 6.46
N LYS A 53 -6.56 -8.63 5.20
CA LYS A 53 -5.25 -8.07 4.79
C LYS A 53 -5.31 -6.55 4.68
N PRO A 54 -4.37 -5.80 5.31
CA PRO A 54 -4.22 -4.38 5.05
C PRO A 54 -3.83 -4.12 3.60
N VAL A 55 -4.43 -3.10 2.99
CA VAL A 55 -4.08 -2.65 1.64
C VAL A 55 -3.15 -1.45 1.75
N ASN A 56 -2.05 -1.48 1.01
CA ASN A 56 -1.16 -0.32 0.92
C ASN A 56 -1.78 0.73 -0.02
N ILE A 57 -1.69 1.99 0.38
CA ILE A 57 -2.20 3.13 -0.37
C ILE A 57 -1.10 4.19 -0.45
N ASP A 58 -0.86 4.69 -1.65
CA ASP A 58 -0.01 5.84 -1.94
C ASP A 58 -0.67 6.73 -3.01
N LYS A 59 0.05 7.76 -3.47
CA LYS A 59 -0.48 8.73 -4.45
C LYS A 59 -0.70 8.13 -5.84
N ASP A 60 0.03 7.07 -6.16
CA ASP A 60 0.07 6.51 -7.51
C ASP A 60 -0.95 5.37 -7.66
N ASN A 61 -1.29 4.67 -6.57
CA ASN A 61 -2.20 3.53 -6.59
C ASN A 61 -3.62 3.80 -6.03
N PHE A 62 -3.89 4.99 -5.51
CA PHE A 62 -5.16 5.32 -4.83
C PHE A 62 -6.40 4.98 -5.68
N ASN A 63 -6.39 5.35 -6.95
CA ASN A 63 -7.52 5.11 -7.86
C ASN A 63 -7.75 3.62 -8.12
N ASP A 64 -6.68 2.84 -8.24
CA ASP A 64 -6.76 1.40 -8.47
C ASP A 64 -7.28 0.67 -7.24
N VAL A 65 -6.85 1.09 -6.04
CA VAL A 65 -7.37 0.56 -4.78
C VAL A 65 -8.87 0.79 -4.67
N ILE A 66 -9.35 2.02 -4.91
CA ILE A 66 -10.79 2.34 -4.87
C ILE A 66 -11.56 1.51 -5.90
N LYS A 67 -11.04 1.38 -7.12
CA LYS A 67 -11.70 0.61 -8.18
C LYS A 67 -11.84 -0.86 -7.81
N ASN A 68 -10.80 -1.46 -7.25
CA ASN A 68 -10.80 -2.87 -6.82
C ASN A 68 -11.61 -3.11 -5.54
N GLN A 69 -11.90 -2.07 -4.76
CA GLN A 69 -12.72 -2.17 -3.56
C GLN A 69 -14.20 -2.50 -3.87
N GLY A 70 -14.65 -2.28 -5.12
CA GLY A 70 -15.99 -2.63 -5.57
C GLY A 70 -17.09 -1.92 -4.77
N LEU A 71 -16.92 -0.62 -4.52
CA LEU A 71 -17.85 0.19 -3.74
C LEU A 71 -19.20 0.30 -4.45
N ASN A 72 -20.29 0.07 -3.70
CA ASN A 72 -21.65 0.22 -4.16
C ASN A 72 -22.51 0.78 -3.02
N LEU A 73 -23.49 1.61 -3.37
CA LEU A 73 -24.38 2.26 -2.43
C LEU A 73 -25.81 2.25 -3.00
N SER A 74 -26.69 1.49 -2.35
CA SER A 74 -28.11 1.45 -2.67
C SER A 74 -28.88 2.17 -1.56
N LEU A 75 -29.36 3.38 -1.86
CA LEU A 75 -30.10 4.22 -0.94
C LEU A 75 -31.44 4.60 -1.55
N LYS A 76 -32.46 4.71 -0.69
CA LYS A 76 -33.71 5.37 -1.05
C LYS A 76 -33.59 6.85 -0.77
N VAL A 77 -33.94 7.68 -1.74
CA VAL A 77 -33.89 9.13 -1.62
C VAL A 77 -35.25 9.75 -1.90
N PRO A 78 -35.61 10.88 -1.25
CA PRO A 78 -36.89 11.53 -1.51
C PRO A 78 -37.05 11.93 -2.97
N ASN A 79 -38.16 11.52 -3.59
CA ASN A 79 -38.49 11.88 -4.95
C ASN A 79 -38.90 13.35 -5.04
N LYS A 80 -38.06 14.16 -5.68
CA LYS A 80 -38.37 15.57 -5.99
C LYS A 80 -38.74 15.80 -7.46
N LEU A 81 -38.86 14.75 -8.25
CA LEU A 81 -39.17 14.83 -9.69
C LEU A 81 -40.67 14.88 -9.98
N THR A 82 -41.49 14.16 -9.20
CA THR A 82 -42.94 14.02 -9.45
C THR A 82 -43.81 15.04 -8.71
N GLY A 83 -43.21 15.84 -7.80
CA GLY A 83 -43.93 16.82 -6.98
C GLY A 83 -44.86 16.22 -5.92
N LYS A 84 -44.86 14.89 -5.74
CA LYS A 84 -45.62 14.21 -4.68
C LYS A 84 -44.75 14.11 -3.43
N GLU A 85 -45.22 14.68 -2.33
CA GLU A 85 -44.55 14.51 -1.04
C GLU A 85 -44.71 13.08 -0.53
N GLY A 86 -43.60 12.47 -0.08
CA GLY A 86 -43.57 11.14 0.55
C GLY A 86 -43.33 9.95 -0.39
N GLU A 87 -43.08 10.17 -1.68
CA GLU A 87 -42.62 9.13 -2.60
C GLU A 87 -41.08 9.07 -2.57
N ASP A 88 -40.50 7.89 -2.35
CA ASP A 88 -39.04 7.66 -2.42
C ASP A 88 -38.69 6.97 -3.74
N ILE A 89 -37.49 7.24 -4.28
CA ILE A 89 -36.86 6.50 -5.38
C ILE A 89 -35.66 5.73 -4.85
#